data_AF-A0A4Y1RIJ9-F1
#
_entry.id   AF-A0A4Y1RIJ9-F1
#
_cell.length_a   1.000
_cell.length_b   1.000
_cell.length_c   1.000
_cell.angle_alpha   90.00
_cell.angle_beta   90.00
_cell.angle_gamma   90.00
#
_symmetry.space_group_name_H-M   'P 1'
#
loop_
_entity.id
_entity.type
_entity.pdbx_description
1 polymer ?
#
loop_
_entity_poly.entity_id
_entity_poly.type
_entity_poly.pdbx_seq_one_letter_code
_entity_poly.pdbx_strand_id
1 'polypeptide(L)'
;MANHVVVQIFSQLTAKTLRKTDILQLRHDIVQVLCKFEMIFPPAFFTSMMHVMVHLPEEALLAGPVNYRWMYPIERLLGELKKSVRNRAKPEGSIIEAWVQYESLTFCGMYLKDVETAFNRPQRNNDGGMRKEKLSVFAKRTALWRFWMRESFSTNDMEVAHWFVLNNCDEIMAYLDEH
;
A
#
# COMPACT_ATOMS: atom_id res chain seq x y z
N MET A 1 2.03 3.61 25.52
CA MET A 1 1.24 4.86 25.35
C MET A 1 1.83 5.81 24.31
N ALA A 2 3.10 6.24 24.44
CA ALA A 2 3.73 7.18 23.49
C ALA A 2 3.64 6.75 22.01
N ASN A 3 3.96 5.49 21.70
CA ASN A 3 3.87 4.96 20.32
C ASN A 3 2.45 5.02 19.74
N HIS A 4 1.42 4.81 20.55
CA HIS A 4 0.03 4.84 20.08
C HIS A 4 -0.40 6.25 19.66
N VAL A 5 0.03 7.27 20.42
CA VAL A 5 -0.31 8.67 20.15
C VAL A 5 0.38 9.14 18.86
N VAL A 6 1.65 8.81 18.67
CA VAL A 6 2.40 9.14 17.46
C VAL A 6 1.79 8.46 16.24
N VAL A 7 1.45 7.17 16.34
CA VAL A 7 0.81 6.43 15.25
C VAL A 7 -0.54 7.07 14.87
N GLN A 8 -1.31 7.55 15.84
CA GLN A 8 -2.59 8.20 15.58
C GLN A 8 -2.44 9.53 14.82
N ILE A 9 -1.44 10.36 15.17
CA ILE A 9 -1.10 11.60 14.45
C ILE A 9 -0.75 11.31 12.98
N PHE A 10 0.15 10.35 12.75
CA PHE A 10 0.55 9.98 11.40
C PHE A 10 -0.58 9.34 10.61
N SER A 11 -1.45 8.57 11.25
CA SER A 11 -2.64 7.99 10.62
C SER A 11 -3.59 9.08 10.10
N GLN A 12 -3.80 10.15 10.88
CA GLN A 12 -4.62 11.29 10.45
C GLN A 12 -3.96 12.10 9.32
N LEU A 13 -2.64 12.33 9.37
CA LEU A 13 -1.90 13.05 8.31
C LEU A 13 -1.84 12.30 6.98
N THR A 14 -1.81 10.98 7.05
CA THR A 14 -1.72 10.10 5.87
C THR A 14 -3.07 9.59 5.39
N ALA A 15 -4.16 10.06 5.97
CA ALA A 15 -5.50 9.73 5.54
C ALA A 15 -5.73 10.14 4.07
N LYS A 16 -6.47 9.31 3.33
CA LYS A 16 -6.80 9.56 1.91
C LYS A 16 -7.54 10.88 1.71
N THR A 17 -8.34 11.29 2.69
CA THR A 17 -9.11 12.52 2.70
C THR A 17 -8.81 13.29 3.97
N LEU A 18 -8.31 14.52 3.85
CA LEU A 18 -8.10 15.39 5.00
C LEU A 18 -9.18 16.47 5.09
N ARG A 19 -9.78 16.60 6.28
CA ARG A 19 -10.66 17.72 6.62
C ARG A 19 -9.85 18.84 7.26
N LYS A 20 -10.07 20.08 6.83
CA LYS A 20 -9.33 21.25 7.34
C LYS A 20 -9.47 21.42 8.86
N THR A 21 -10.66 21.15 9.40
CA THR A 21 -10.94 21.18 10.84
C THR A 21 -10.03 20.23 11.62
N ASP A 22 -9.84 19.02 11.09
CA ASP A 22 -9.07 17.97 11.74
C ASP A 22 -7.58 18.33 11.72
N ILE A 23 -7.08 18.92 10.63
CA ILE A 23 -5.68 19.37 10.56
C ILE A 23 -5.42 20.54 11.52
N LEU A 24 -6.36 21.48 11.63
CA LEU A 24 -6.23 22.60 12.57
C LEU A 24 -6.16 22.13 14.01
N GLN A 25 -6.98 21.13 14.37
CA GLN A 25 -6.92 20.48 15.67
C GLN A 25 -5.57 19.76 15.85
N LEU A 26 -5.14 19.01 14.85
CA LEU A 26 -3.88 18.27 14.87
C LEU A 26 -2.67 19.18 15.08
N ARG A 27 -2.68 20.39 14.51
CA ARG A 27 -1.62 21.38 14.72
C ARG A 27 -1.44 21.73 16.20
N HIS A 28 -2.53 21.82 16.95
CA HIS A 28 -2.47 22.07 18.39
C HIS A 28 -2.08 20.79 19.17
N ASP A 29 -2.63 19.65 18.78
CA ASP A 29 -2.40 18.37 19.47
C ASP A 29 -0.92 17.94 19.39
N ILE A 30 -0.25 18.15 18.24
CA ILE A 30 1.17 17.80 18.06
C ILE A 30 2.06 18.56 19.05
N VAL A 31 1.80 19.85 19.26
CA VAL A 31 2.59 20.67 20.22
C VAL A 31 2.42 20.12 21.63
N GLN A 32 1.18 19.83 22.03
CA GLN A 32 0.92 19.26 23.36
C GLN A 32 1.59 17.89 23.56
N VAL A 33 1.60 17.05 22.52
CA VAL A 33 2.23 15.72 22.57
C VAL A 33 3.75 15.86 22.68
N LEU A 34 4.37 16.77 21.94
CA LEU A 34 5.82 17.01 22.04
C LEU A 34 6.22 17.55 23.41
N CYS A 35 5.46 18.48 24.00
CA CYS A 35 5.71 18.95 25.35
C CYS A 35 5.61 17.81 26.38
N LYS A 36 4.62 16.91 26.24
CA LYS A 36 4.51 15.73 27.11
C LYS A 36 5.67 14.75 26.91
N PHE A 37 6.17 14.62 25.68
CA PHE A 37 7.34 13.80 25.42
C PHE A 37 8.60 14.39 26.03
N GLU A 38 8.73 15.71 26.08
CA GLU A 38 9.91 16.37 26.65
C GLU A 38 10.02 16.11 28.16
N MET A 39 8.88 15.93 28.81
CA MET A 39 8.83 15.53 30.22
C MET A 39 9.18 14.05 30.45
N ILE A 40 9.08 13.19 29.43
CA ILE A 40 9.23 11.73 29.56
C ILE A 40 10.58 11.25 29.04
N PHE A 41 11.03 11.81 27.91
CA PHE A 41 12.21 11.35 27.18
C PHE A 41 13.40 12.28 27.40
N PRO A 42 14.63 11.76 27.39
CA PRO A 42 15.82 12.58 27.51
C PRO A 42 15.96 13.53 26.31
N PRO A 43 16.67 14.67 26.44
CA PRO A 43 16.89 15.62 25.34
C PRO A 43 17.46 14.98 24.06
N ALA A 44 18.23 13.89 24.18
CA ALA A 44 18.76 13.13 23.04
C ALA A 44 17.69 12.51 22.13
N PHE A 45 16.45 12.34 22.61
CA PHE A 45 15.33 11.87 21.82
C PHE A 45 14.82 12.93 20.83
N PHE A 46 14.98 14.21 21.15
CA PHE A 46 14.53 15.34 20.35
C PHE A 46 15.51 15.67 19.24
N THR A 47 15.58 14.75 18.28
CA THR A 47 16.29 14.97 17.02
C THR A 47 15.47 15.88 16.09
N SER A 48 16.09 16.36 15.02
CA SER A 48 15.42 17.15 13.97
C SER A 48 14.14 16.47 13.44
N MET A 49 14.11 15.13 13.39
CA MET A 49 12.94 14.35 12.95
C MET A 49 11.71 14.55 13.83
N MET A 50 11.88 14.74 15.15
CA MET A 50 10.74 14.99 16.05
C MET A 50 10.16 16.39 15.83
N HIS A 51 11.01 17.37 15.52
CA HIS A 51 10.56 18.73 15.22
C HIS A 51 9.87 18.87 13.86
N VAL A 52 10.24 18.05 12.87
CA VAL A 52 9.55 18.01 11.57
C VAL A 52 8.05 17.76 11.73
N MET A 53 7.64 16.97 12.74
CA MET A 53 6.23 16.67 12.99
C MET A 53 5.37 17.92 13.22
N VAL A 54 5.93 18.99 13.78
CA VAL A 54 5.21 20.26 14.02
C VAL A 54 4.81 20.94 12.71
N HIS A 55 5.61 20.75 11.66
CA HIS A 55 5.40 21.40 10.37
C HIS A 55 4.47 20.61 9.44
N LEU A 56 4.27 19.30 9.68
CA LEU A 56 3.45 18.43 8.82
C LEU A 56 1.98 18.87 8.69
N PRO A 57 1.28 19.35 9.73
CA PRO A 57 -0.09 19.86 9.57
C PRO A 57 -0.17 21.09 8.66
N GLU A 58 0.78 22.02 8.81
CA GLU A 58 0.83 23.24 7.99
C GLU A 58 1.13 22.87 6.53
N GLU A 59 2.07 21.94 6.33
CA GLU A 59 2.37 21.37 5.01
C GLU A 59 1.14 20.69 4.38
N ALA A 60 0.37 19.94 5.17
CA ALA A 60 -0.83 19.27 4.72
C ALA A 60 -1.95 20.24 4.34
N LEU A 61 -2.06 21.39 5.02
CA LEU A 61 -3.01 22.45 4.69
C LEU A 61 -2.67 23.12 3.35
N LEU A 62 -1.38 23.30 3.07
CA LEU A 62 -0.90 24.00 1.87
C LEU A 62 -0.95 23.11 0.62
N ALA A 63 -0.53 21.86 0.73
CA ALA A 63 -0.29 21.00 -0.43
C ALA A 63 -1.13 19.72 -0.45
N GLY A 64 -2.01 19.52 0.53
CA GLY A 64 -2.84 18.32 0.64
C GLY A 64 -2.15 17.13 1.33
N PRO A 65 -2.66 15.90 1.13
CA PRO A 65 -2.22 14.72 1.87
C PRO A 65 -0.71 14.47 1.79
N VAL A 66 -0.07 14.29 2.95
CA VAL A 66 1.40 14.26 3.07
C VAL A 66 2.00 12.97 2.51
N ASN A 67 1.22 11.88 2.47
CA ASN A 67 1.63 10.57 1.96
C ASN A 67 2.16 10.59 0.51
N TYR A 68 1.64 11.48 -0.35
CA TYR A 68 2.08 11.59 -1.74
C TYR A 68 3.38 12.41 -1.90
N ARG A 69 3.79 13.13 -0.86
CA ARG A 69 4.93 14.05 -0.89
C ARG A 69 6.14 13.57 -0.09
N TRP A 70 5.96 12.54 0.74
CA TRP A 70 7.08 11.92 1.44
C TRP A 70 8.07 11.31 0.44
N MET A 71 9.37 11.51 0.67
CA MET A 71 10.40 10.80 -0.08
C MET A 71 10.48 9.32 0.30
N TYR A 72 9.94 8.92 1.44
CA TYR A 72 10.07 7.57 1.97
C TYR A 72 9.69 6.44 0.98
N PRO A 73 8.58 6.51 0.21
CA PRO A 73 8.29 5.50 -0.81
C PRO A 73 9.34 5.44 -1.93
N ILE A 74 9.88 6.58 -2.35
CA ILE A 74 10.92 6.69 -3.38
C ILE A 74 12.23 6.13 -2.84
N GLU A 75 12.65 6.52 -1.64
CA GLU A 75 13.85 6.02 -0.98
C GLU A 75 13.79 4.50 -0.77
N ARG A 76 12.61 3.99 -0.39
CA ARG A 76 12.38 2.55 -0.23
C ARG A 76 12.50 1.82 -1.56
N LEU A 77 11.93 2.35 -2.63
CA LEU A 77 12.07 1.80 -3.98
C LEU A 77 13.54 1.78 -4.41
N LEU A 78 14.24 2.90 -4.26
CA LEU A 78 15.67 3.00 -4.57
C LEU A 78 16.50 2.03 -3.72
N GLY A 79 16.14 1.83 -2.46
CA GLY A 79 16.75 0.84 -1.58
C GLY A 79 16.60 -0.59 -2.09
N GLU A 80 15.42 -0.97 -2.59
CA GLU A 80 15.21 -2.29 -3.21
C GLU A 80 15.98 -2.42 -4.54
N LEU A 81 15.91 -1.43 -5.42
CA LEU A 81 16.66 -1.43 -6.68
C LEU A 81 18.16 -1.56 -6.45
N LYS A 82 18.68 -0.91 -5.40
CA LYS A 82 20.10 -1.00 -5.02
C LYS A 82 20.49 -2.41 -4.61
N LYS A 83 19.60 -3.18 -3.97
CA LYS A 83 19.87 -4.60 -3.62
C LYS A 83 19.92 -5.49 -4.86
N SER A 84 19.22 -5.12 -5.93
CA SER A 84 19.22 -5.83 -7.21
C SER A 84 20.52 -5.67 -8.01
N VAL A 85 21.38 -4.70 -7.67
CA VAL A 85 22.65 -4.47 -8.35
C VAL A 85 23.70 -5.49 -7.91
N ARG A 86 23.85 -6.57 -8.68
CA ARG A 86 24.93 -7.57 -8.56
C ARG A 86 26.19 -7.12 -9.28
N ASN A 87 26.05 -6.50 -10.46
CA ASN A 87 27.17 -5.96 -11.22
C ASN A 87 27.20 -4.42 -11.15
N ARG A 88 28.14 -3.88 -10.36
CA ARG A 88 28.29 -2.42 -10.18
C ARG A 88 28.87 -1.70 -11.40
N ALA A 89 29.51 -2.41 -12.33
CA ALA A 89 30.01 -1.82 -13.58
C ALA A 89 28.89 -1.53 -14.58
N LYS A 90 27.74 -2.22 -14.45
CA LYS A 90 26.54 -2.06 -15.29
C LYS A 90 25.27 -2.12 -14.42
N PRO A 91 25.01 -1.09 -13.58
CA PRO A 91 23.95 -1.14 -12.59
C PRO A 91 22.55 -1.25 -13.21
N GLU A 92 22.30 -0.54 -14.30
CA GLU A 92 21.02 -0.58 -15.03
C GLU A 92 20.74 -1.98 -15.59
N GLY A 93 21.72 -2.59 -16.24
CA GLY A 93 21.60 -3.95 -16.76
C GLY A 93 21.34 -4.99 -15.66
N SER A 94 22.02 -4.84 -14.51
CA SER A 94 21.80 -5.72 -13.35
C SER A 94 20.41 -5.57 -12.75
N ILE A 95 19.85 -4.35 -12.75
CA ILE A 95 18.48 -4.09 -12.29
C ILE A 95 17.48 -4.74 -13.25
N ILE A 96 17.66 -4.53 -14.57
CA ILE A 96 16.78 -5.12 -15.60
C ILE A 96 16.77 -6.64 -15.49
N GLU A 97 17.93 -7.28 -15.37
CA GLU A 97 18.02 -8.73 -15.21
C GLU A 97 17.24 -9.24 -13.98
N ALA A 98 17.41 -8.57 -12.84
CA ALA A 98 16.68 -8.92 -11.63
C ALA A 98 15.16 -8.73 -11.78
N TRP A 99 14.72 -7.70 -12.50
CA TRP A 99 13.30 -7.47 -12.80
C TRP A 99 12.72 -8.56 -13.71
N VAL A 100 13.43 -8.95 -14.78
CA VAL A 100 12.99 -10.04 -15.68
C VAL A 100 12.84 -11.35 -14.91
N GLN A 101 13.79 -11.67 -14.02
CA GLN A 101 13.70 -12.85 -13.15
C GLN A 101 12.49 -12.76 -12.20
N TYR A 102 12.28 -11.58 -11.58
CA TYR A 102 11.15 -11.35 -10.70
C TYR A 102 9.80 -11.51 -11.42
N GLU A 103 9.64 -10.93 -12.60
CA GLU A 103 8.42 -11.06 -13.40
C GLU A 103 8.18 -12.50 -13.85
N SER A 104 9.23 -13.19 -14.32
CA SER A 104 9.14 -14.59 -14.74
C SER A 104 8.70 -15.51 -13.60
N LEU A 105 9.29 -15.35 -12.41
CA LEU A 105 8.91 -16.10 -11.21
C LEU A 105 7.50 -15.74 -10.73
N THR A 106 7.13 -14.46 -10.83
CA THR A 106 5.78 -14.00 -10.48
C THR A 106 4.75 -14.61 -11.42
N PHE A 107 5.02 -14.66 -12.73
CA PHE A 107 4.15 -15.30 -13.71
C PHE A 107 4.02 -16.80 -13.45
N CYS A 108 5.12 -17.53 -13.30
CA CYS A 108 5.10 -18.95 -12.97
C CYS A 108 4.33 -19.22 -11.67
N GLY A 109 4.49 -18.35 -10.66
CA GLY A 109 3.80 -18.44 -9.37
C GLY A 109 2.28 -18.30 -9.44
N MET A 110 1.71 -17.80 -10.54
CA MET A 110 0.25 -17.79 -10.73
C MET A 110 -0.31 -19.18 -11.05
N TYR A 111 0.50 -20.07 -11.63
CA TYR A 111 0.08 -21.40 -12.07
C TYR A 111 0.49 -22.52 -11.09
N LEU A 112 1.44 -22.25 -10.18
CA LEU A 112 1.88 -23.19 -9.16
C LEU A 112 0.95 -23.14 -7.94
N LYS A 113 0.09 -24.16 -7.80
CA LYS A 113 -0.87 -24.28 -6.68
C LYS A 113 -0.26 -24.86 -5.40
N ASP A 114 0.76 -25.71 -5.53
CA ASP A 114 1.31 -26.50 -4.41
C ASP A 114 2.59 -25.91 -3.79
N VAL A 115 3.00 -24.71 -4.22
CA VAL A 115 4.22 -24.03 -3.74
C VAL A 115 3.84 -22.70 -3.12
N GLU A 116 4.47 -22.31 -2.01
CA GLU A 116 4.28 -20.97 -1.44
C GLU A 116 4.78 -19.90 -2.44
N THR A 117 3.86 -19.08 -2.93
CA THR A 117 4.11 -17.97 -3.86
C THR A 117 3.71 -16.65 -3.23
N ALA A 118 4.11 -15.53 -3.84
CA ALA A 118 3.68 -14.20 -3.40
C ALA A 118 2.15 -14.01 -3.37
N PHE A 119 1.39 -14.87 -4.06
CA PHE A 119 -0.08 -14.78 -4.17
C PHE A 119 -0.85 -15.61 -3.13
N ASN A 120 -0.27 -16.71 -2.64
CA ASN A 120 -0.92 -17.57 -1.65
C ASN A 120 -0.41 -17.33 -0.22
N ARG A 121 0.74 -16.66 -0.07
CA ARG A 121 1.31 -16.36 1.24
C ARG A 121 0.38 -15.45 2.04
N PRO A 122 0.03 -15.80 3.29
CA PRO A 122 -0.78 -14.93 4.14
C PRO A 122 -0.07 -13.60 4.42
N GLN A 123 -0.82 -12.51 4.34
CA GLN A 123 -0.30 -11.16 4.54
C GLN A 123 0.21 -10.97 5.97
N ARG A 124 1.36 -10.29 6.15
CA ARG A 124 1.95 -10.03 7.47
C ARG A 124 1.03 -9.26 8.43
N ASN A 125 0.23 -8.35 7.89
CA ASN A 125 -0.86 -7.69 8.60
C ASN A 125 -2.17 -8.24 8.02
N ASN A 126 -2.87 -9.05 8.81
CA ASN A 126 -4.13 -9.65 8.40
C ASN A 126 -5.26 -8.67 8.74
N ASP A 127 -5.65 -7.81 7.81
CA ASP A 127 -6.71 -6.79 8.01
C ASP A 127 -8.12 -7.38 8.11
N GLY A 128 -8.24 -8.71 8.22
CA GLY A 128 -9.49 -9.44 8.43
C GLY A 128 -10.39 -9.51 7.19
N GLY A 129 -10.94 -10.71 6.97
CA GLY A 129 -12.22 -10.93 6.32
C GLY A 129 -12.21 -11.21 4.81
N MET A 130 -12.65 -12.41 4.44
CA MET A 130 -13.40 -12.63 3.20
C MET A 130 -14.63 -11.71 3.24
N ARG A 131 -14.91 -10.95 2.19
CA ARG A 131 -16.23 -10.32 2.09
C ARG A 131 -17.27 -11.42 1.89
N LYS A 132 -18.42 -11.31 2.56
CA LYS A 132 -19.60 -12.12 2.22
C LYS A 132 -20.20 -11.56 0.92
N GLU A 133 -19.53 -11.79 -0.20
CA GLU A 133 -20.07 -11.50 -1.52
C GLU A 133 -20.91 -12.70 -1.98
N LYS A 134 -21.91 -12.43 -2.84
CA LYS A 134 -22.80 -13.47 -3.39
C LYS A 134 -22.06 -14.49 -4.26
N LEU A 135 -20.94 -14.07 -4.86
CA LEU A 135 -20.06 -14.93 -5.64
C LEU A 135 -18.65 -14.96 -5.03
N SER A 136 -18.07 -16.15 -4.89
CA SER A 136 -16.73 -16.36 -4.31
C SER A 136 -15.63 -15.66 -5.10
N VAL A 137 -15.80 -15.44 -6.40
CA VAL A 137 -14.87 -14.68 -7.25
C VAL A 137 -14.70 -13.23 -6.79
N PHE A 138 -15.73 -12.64 -6.19
CA PHE A 138 -15.66 -11.28 -5.62
C PHE A 138 -15.30 -11.28 -4.13
N ALA A 139 -15.34 -12.44 -3.46
CA ALA A 139 -15.08 -12.54 -2.02
C ALA A 139 -13.61 -12.25 -1.65
N LYS A 140 -12.68 -12.45 -2.59
CA LYS A 140 -11.25 -12.22 -2.38
C LYS A 140 -10.93 -10.72 -2.45
N ARG A 141 -10.41 -10.17 -1.35
CA ARG A 141 -9.77 -8.84 -1.37
C ARG A 141 -8.51 -8.92 -2.23
N THR A 142 -8.58 -8.48 -3.49
CA THR A 142 -7.37 -8.05 -4.20
C THR A 142 -6.91 -6.75 -3.56
N ALA A 143 -5.77 -6.74 -2.88
CA ALA A 143 -5.24 -5.53 -2.27
C ALA A 143 -5.00 -4.47 -3.35
N LEU A 144 -5.76 -3.36 -3.28
CA LEU A 144 -5.72 -2.18 -4.16
C LEU A 144 -4.44 -1.32 -3.96
N TRP A 145 -3.33 -1.94 -3.57
CA TRP A 145 -2.05 -1.28 -3.28
C TRP A 145 -1.01 -1.45 -4.38
N ARG A 146 -1.31 -2.22 -5.44
CA ARG A 146 -0.52 -2.19 -6.67
C ARG A 146 -1.07 -1.04 -7.51
N PHE A 147 -0.20 -0.07 -7.78
CA PHE A 147 -0.33 1.08 -8.69
C PHE A 147 -1.68 1.13 -9.44
N TRP A 148 -2.53 2.11 -9.11
CA TRP A 148 -3.77 2.36 -9.85
C TRP A 148 -3.42 2.87 -11.24
N MET A 149 -3.12 1.96 -12.17
CA MET A 149 -3.31 2.27 -13.57
C MET A 149 -4.80 2.16 -13.81
N ARG A 150 -5.46 3.30 -13.97
CA ARG A 150 -6.85 3.32 -14.44
C ARG A 150 -6.80 3.00 -15.93
N GLU A 151 -6.54 1.74 -16.27
CA GLU A 151 -6.70 1.28 -17.65
C GLU A 151 -8.20 1.28 -17.94
N SER A 152 -8.59 2.05 -18.96
CA SER A 152 -9.90 1.92 -19.55
C SER A 152 -9.95 0.57 -20.25
N PHE A 153 -10.74 -0.36 -19.72
CA PHE A 153 -11.02 -1.62 -20.40
C PHE A 153 -11.70 -1.32 -21.73
N SER A 154 -11.17 -1.88 -22.82
CA SER A 154 -11.89 -1.89 -24.09
C SER A 154 -13.09 -2.83 -24.01
N THR A 155 -14.04 -2.72 -24.94
CA THR A 155 -15.18 -3.64 -25.01
C THR A 155 -14.72 -5.10 -25.13
N ASN A 156 -13.63 -5.35 -25.88
CA ASN A 156 -13.06 -6.69 -26.03
C ASN A 156 -12.50 -7.23 -24.70
N ASP A 157 -11.85 -6.39 -23.89
CA ASP A 157 -11.32 -6.82 -22.60
C ASP A 157 -12.46 -7.17 -21.62
N MET A 158 -13.58 -6.44 -21.70
CA MET A 158 -14.78 -6.75 -20.92
C MET A 158 -15.44 -8.06 -21.37
N GLU A 159 -15.50 -8.34 -22.68
CA GLU A 159 -16.01 -9.62 -23.19
C GLU A 159 -15.18 -10.81 -22.70
N VAL A 160 -13.85 -10.69 -22.73
CA VAL A 160 -12.93 -11.72 -22.23
C VAL A 160 -13.10 -11.91 -20.72
N ALA A 161 -13.22 -10.82 -19.96
CA ALA A 161 -13.46 -10.89 -18.51
C ALA A 161 -14.79 -11.55 -18.18
N HIS A 162 -15.87 -11.21 -18.90
CA HIS A 162 -17.17 -11.83 -18.74
C HIS A 162 -17.13 -13.32 -19.09
N TRP A 163 -16.52 -13.69 -20.21
CA TRP A 163 -16.34 -15.09 -20.59
C TRP A 163 -15.57 -15.87 -19.52
N PHE A 164 -14.49 -15.30 -19.00
CA PHE A 164 -13.69 -15.92 -17.94
C PHE A 164 -14.52 -16.18 -16.68
N VAL A 165 -15.32 -15.20 -16.25
CA VAL A 165 -16.20 -15.35 -15.08
C VAL A 165 -17.25 -16.42 -15.33
N LEU A 166 -17.92 -16.42 -16.48
CA LEU A 166 -18.95 -17.42 -16.80
C LEU A 166 -18.40 -18.86 -16.82
N ASN A 167 -17.18 -19.04 -17.35
CA ASN A 167 -16.64 -20.37 -17.60
C ASN A 167 -15.80 -20.95 -16.46
N ASN A 168 -15.44 -20.13 -15.45
CA ASN A 168 -14.60 -20.56 -14.32
C ASN A 168 -15.29 -20.42 -12.95
N CYS A 169 -16.57 -20.01 -12.91
CA CYS A 169 -17.36 -19.90 -11.67
C CYS A 169 -18.41 -21.01 -11.59
N ASP A 170 -18.16 -22.02 -10.76
CA ASP A 170 -19.13 -23.10 -10.52
C ASP A 170 -20.47 -22.56 -9.97
N GLU A 171 -20.42 -21.46 -9.21
CA GLU A 171 -21.59 -20.80 -8.62
C GLU A 171 -22.51 -20.12 -9.65
N ILE A 172 -22.03 -19.88 -10.87
CA ILE A 172 -22.81 -19.27 -11.96
C ILE A 172 -23.45 -20.33 -12.86
N MET A 173 -22.99 -21.60 -12.80
CA MET A 173 -23.59 -22.68 -13.60
C MET A 173 -25.08 -22.85 -13.32
N ALA A 174 -25.52 -22.67 -12.07
CA ALA A 174 -26.94 -22.73 -11.70
C ALA A 174 -27.79 -21.65 -12.41
N TYR A 175 -27.20 -20.49 -12.74
CA TYR A 175 -27.89 -19.44 -13.50
C TYR A 175 -27.92 -19.74 -15.00
N LEU A 176 -26.85 -20.32 -15.55
CA LEU A 176 -26.77 -20.76 -16.95
C LEU A 176 -27.71 -21.93 -17.28
N ASP A 177 -27.99 -22.80 -16.30
CA ASP A 177 -28.96 -23.88 -16.50
C ASP A 177 -30.43 -23.38 -16.46
N GLU A 178 -30.67 -22.21 -15.86
CA GLU A 178 -32.02 -21.65 -15.68
C GLU A 178 -32.44 -20.71 -16.83
N HIS A 179 -31.50 -20.23 -17.66
CA HIS A 179 -31.72 -19.25 -18.74
C HIS A 179 -31.01 -19.64 -20.04
#